data_AF-A0A925L6U5-F1
#
_entry.id   AF-A0A925L6U5-F1
#
_cell.length_a   1.000
_cell.length_b   1.000
_cell.length_c   1.000
_cell.angle_alpha   90.00
_cell.angle_beta   90.00
_cell.angle_gamma   90.00
#
_symmetry.space_group_name_H-M   'P 1'
#
loop_
_entity.id
_entity.type
_entity.pdbx_description
1 polymer ?
#
loop_
_entity_poly.entity_id
_entity_poly.type
_entity_poly.pdbx_seq_one_letter_code
_entity_poly.pdbx_strand_id
1 'polypeptide(L)'
;SMALILGGTLALYDYMRVVVIFAPPANAAPLEQRIAEGRRSVLFAHHADYAAATTETPPGHALKPFERATHYLLDTRLMVAWAKALARQGELDNARFIAARLREFRNPAADDFFAACKAAAASAPFQCEAPGRQPDWREFVRP
;
A
#
# COMPACT_ATOMS: atom_id res chain seq x y z
N SER A 1 -11.28 15.88 -33.70
CA SER A 1 -11.05 14.49 -33.25
C SER A 1 -9.59 14.09 -33.08
N MET A 2 -8.62 14.61 -33.85
CA MET A 2 -7.19 14.24 -33.72
C MET A 2 -6.60 14.43 -32.31
N ALA A 3 -6.96 15.50 -31.60
CA ALA A 3 -6.49 15.73 -30.23
C ALA A 3 -6.93 14.62 -29.25
N LEU A 4 -8.16 14.12 -29.38
CA LEU A 4 -8.66 13.01 -28.56
C LEU A 4 -7.93 11.71 -28.87
N ILE A 5 -7.65 11.45 -30.15
CA ILE A 5 -6.88 10.28 -30.57
C ILE A 5 -5.47 10.34 -29.98
N LEU A 6 -4.78 11.47 -30.13
CA LEU A 6 -3.43 11.66 -29.59
C LEU A 6 -3.41 11.52 -28.06
N GLY A 7 -4.36 12.17 -27.37
CA GLY A 7 -4.48 12.08 -25.92
C GLY A 7 -4.73 10.64 -25.44
N GLY A 8 -5.63 9.92 -26.11
CA GLY A 8 -5.91 8.51 -25.80
C GLY A 8 -4.70 7.61 -26.04
N THR A 9 -3.96 7.80 -27.14
CA THR A 9 -2.74 7.04 -27.42
C THR A 9 -1.65 7.30 -26.37
N LEU A 10 -1.45 8.57 -25.97
CA LEU A 10 -0.48 8.92 -24.92
C LEU A 10 -0.87 8.32 -23.56
N ALA A 11 -2.15 8.37 -23.20
CA ALA A 11 -2.65 7.76 -21.97
C ALA A 11 -2.46 6.24 -21.98
N LEU A 12 -2.74 5.58 -23.11
CA LEU A 12 -2.52 4.14 -23.25
C LEU A 12 -1.04 3.79 -23.10
N TYR A 13 -0.15 4.54 -23.76
CA TYR A 13 1.30 4.35 -23.65
C TYR A 13 1.78 4.51 -22.19
N ASP A 14 1.27 5.51 -21.48
CA ASP A 14 1.60 5.72 -20.07
C ASP A 14 1.06 4.59 -19.17
N TYR A 15 -0.16 4.12 -19.44
CA TYR A 15 -0.77 2.98 -18.73
C TYR A 15 0.04 1.68 -18.92
N MET A 16 0.60 1.45 -20.11
CA MET A 16 1.42 0.27 -20.38
C MET A 16 2.65 0.17 -19.47
N ARG A 17 3.15 1.29 -18.92
CA ARG A 17 4.25 1.31 -17.95
C ARG A 17 3.88 0.68 -16.60
N VAL A 18 2.60 0.69 -16.23
CA VAL A 18 2.16 0.19 -14.92
C VAL A 18 1.45 -1.16 -15.02
N VAL A 19 0.71 -1.43 -16.11
CA VAL A 19 0.00 -2.71 -16.27
C VAL A 19 0.96 -3.90 -16.26
N VAL A 20 2.17 -3.70 -16.79
CA VAL A 20 3.22 -4.72 -16.83
C VAL A 20 3.61 -5.21 -15.43
N ILE A 21 3.37 -4.44 -14.37
CA ILE A 21 3.63 -4.83 -12.97
C ILE A 21 2.72 -5.98 -12.56
N PHE A 22 1.45 -5.96 -12.98
CA PHE A 22 0.43 -6.92 -12.58
C PHE A 22 0.20 -8.02 -13.63
N ALA A 23 0.39 -7.71 -14.91
CA ALA A 23 0.27 -8.65 -16.03
C ALA A 23 1.57 -8.68 -16.86
N PRO A 24 2.69 -9.20 -16.30
CA PRO A 24 3.94 -9.26 -17.03
C PRO A 24 3.88 -10.23 -18.22
N PRO A 25 4.48 -9.90 -19.38
CA PRO A 25 4.78 -10.88 -20.41
C PRO A 25 5.80 -11.92 -19.91
N ALA A 26 5.92 -13.04 -20.61
CA ALA A 26 6.77 -14.18 -20.22
C ALA A 26 8.26 -13.81 -20.00
N ASN A 27 8.76 -12.80 -20.73
CA ASN A 27 10.13 -12.30 -20.66
C ASN A 27 10.23 -10.94 -19.96
N ALA A 28 9.29 -10.63 -19.06
CA ALA A 28 9.28 -9.39 -18.31
C ALA A 28 10.53 -9.20 -17.44
N ALA A 29 10.93 -7.94 -17.27
CA ALA A 29 11.92 -7.54 -16.29
C ALA A 29 11.50 -7.93 -14.85
N PRO A 30 12.46 -8.05 -13.90
CA PRO A 30 12.17 -8.28 -12.49
C PRO A 30 11.16 -7.27 -11.92
N LEU A 31 10.40 -7.71 -10.91
CA LEU A 31 9.33 -6.89 -10.29
C LEU A 31 9.81 -5.51 -9.83
N GLU A 32 10.98 -5.44 -9.18
CA GLU A 32 11.56 -4.18 -8.71
C GLU A 32 11.81 -3.20 -9.86
N GLN A 33 12.36 -3.68 -10.98
CA GLN A 33 12.60 -2.85 -12.16
C GLN A 33 11.29 -2.37 -12.78
N ARG A 34 10.26 -3.24 -12.83
CA ARG A 34 8.93 -2.86 -13.32
C ARG A 34 8.28 -1.80 -12.43
N ILE A 35 8.44 -1.89 -11.11
CA ILE A 35 7.97 -0.87 -10.15
C ILE A 35 8.73 0.46 -10.37
N ALA A 36 10.06 0.41 -10.51
CA ALA A 36 10.87 1.60 -10.72
C ALA A 36 10.54 2.31 -12.04
N GLU A 37 10.27 1.56 -13.11
CA GLU A 37 9.79 2.11 -14.38
C GLU A 37 8.36 2.67 -14.25
N GLY A 38 7.44 1.92 -13.64
CA GLY A 38 6.06 2.33 -13.46
C GLY A 38 5.92 3.62 -12.64
N ARG A 39 6.83 3.88 -11.70
CA ARG A 39 6.88 5.14 -10.94
C ARG A 39 7.16 6.38 -11.80
N ARG A 40 7.69 6.21 -13.01
CA ARG A 40 7.93 7.30 -13.97
C ARG A 40 6.69 7.63 -14.82
N SER A 41 5.59 6.89 -14.67
CA SER A 41 4.33 7.21 -15.32
C SER A 41 3.80 8.56 -14.83
N VAL A 42 3.27 9.37 -15.76
CA VAL A 42 2.76 10.70 -15.42
C VAL A 42 1.37 10.61 -14.80
N LEU A 43 0.51 9.73 -15.33
CA LEU A 43 -0.89 9.63 -14.94
C LEU A 43 -1.15 8.50 -13.93
N PHE A 44 -0.37 7.42 -14.00
CA PHE A 44 -0.71 6.16 -13.33
C PHE A 44 0.31 5.67 -12.31
N ALA A 45 1.36 6.44 -11.97
CA ALA A 45 2.43 6.00 -11.08
C ALA A 45 1.99 5.56 -9.67
N HIS A 46 0.78 5.93 -9.21
CA HIS A 46 0.20 5.42 -7.96
C HIS A 46 0.04 3.88 -7.96
N HIS A 47 -0.17 3.25 -9.13
CA HIS A 47 -0.20 1.80 -9.25
C HIS A 47 1.14 1.15 -8.90
N ALA A 48 2.24 1.78 -9.31
CA ALA A 48 3.58 1.31 -9.00
C ALA A 48 3.89 1.45 -7.50
N ASP A 49 3.39 2.51 -6.85
CA ASP A 49 3.52 2.66 -5.41
C ASP A 49 2.65 1.67 -4.63
N TYR A 50 1.43 1.41 -5.09
CA TYR A 50 0.59 0.35 -4.52
C TYR A 50 1.31 -1.00 -4.59
N ALA A 51 1.90 -1.34 -5.75
CA ALA A 51 2.68 -2.57 -5.89
C ALA A 51 3.88 -2.56 -4.94
N ALA A 52 4.66 -1.48 -4.90
CA ALA A 52 5.78 -1.34 -3.99
C ALA A 52 5.40 -1.48 -2.51
N ALA A 53 4.21 -1.01 -2.14
CA ALA A 53 3.69 -1.10 -0.77
C ALA A 53 3.17 -2.50 -0.41
N THR A 54 2.63 -3.26 -1.36
CA THR A 54 1.89 -4.51 -1.11
C THR A 54 2.59 -5.79 -1.58
N THR A 55 3.77 -5.71 -2.17
CA THR A 55 4.62 -6.86 -2.49
C THR A 55 5.53 -7.20 -1.33
N GLU A 56 5.94 -8.48 -1.22
CA GLU A 56 6.71 -8.98 -0.07
C GLU A 56 7.92 -8.11 0.25
N THR A 57 7.93 -7.64 1.50
CA THR A 57 8.93 -6.80 2.16
C THR A 57 9.49 -5.70 1.26
N PRO A 58 8.86 -4.51 1.22
CA PRO A 58 9.55 -3.33 0.73
C PRO A 58 10.91 -3.27 1.44
N PRO A 59 12.04 -3.15 0.71
CA PRO A 59 13.34 -3.04 1.34
C PRO A 59 13.32 -1.81 2.26
N GLY A 60 13.27 -2.08 3.56
CA GLY A 60 13.37 -1.08 4.61
C GLY A 60 12.06 -0.46 5.10
N HIS A 61 12.27 0.42 6.06
CA HIS A 61 11.29 1.24 6.79
C HIS A 61 10.61 2.29 5.89
N ALA A 62 10.47 2.08 4.58
CA ALA A 62 10.01 3.14 3.68
C ALA A 62 8.48 3.32 3.75
N LEU A 63 8.03 4.45 4.28
CA LEU A 63 6.62 4.86 4.23
C LEU A 63 6.23 5.57 2.93
N LYS A 64 7.21 6.02 2.15
CA LYS A 64 7.02 6.77 0.90
C LYS A 64 6.02 6.16 -0.09
N PRO A 65 5.98 4.83 -0.33
CA PRO A 65 4.99 4.25 -1.22
C PRO A 65 3.54 4.48 -0.75
N PHE A 66 3.32 4.59 0.56
CA PHE A 66 1.99 4.79 1.11
C PHE A 66 1.47 6.22 0.85
N GLU A 67 2.34 7.25 0.85
CA GLU A 67 1.95 8.66 0.64
C GLU A 67 1.03 8.86 -0.58
N ARG A 68 1.42 8.31 -1.73
CA ARG A 68 0.62 8.41 -2.95
C ARG A 68 -0.40 7.28 -3.05
N ALA A 69 -0.04 6.03 -2.72
CA ALA A 69 -0.95 4.89 -2.91
C ALA A 69 -2.25 5.04 -2.10
N THR A 70 -2.16 5.46 -0.84
CA THR A 70 -3.34 5.58 0.05
C THR A 70 -4.29 6.70 -0.34
N HIS A 71 -3.83 7.66 -1.15
CA HIS A 71 -4.70 8.70 -1.70
C HIS A 71 -5.60 8.18 -2.84
N TYR A 72 -5.15 7.17 -3.58
CA TYR A 72 -5.89 6.62 -4.73
C TYR A 72 -6.72 5.40 -4.38
N LEU A 73 -6.21 4.54 -3.50
CA LEU A 73 -6.88 3.30 -3.10
C LEU A 73 -6.55 3.00 -1.65
N LEU A 74 -7.55 2.63 -0.86
CA LEU A 74 -7.38 2.09 0.47
C LEU A 74 -8.10 0.74 0.55
N ASP A 75 -7.35 -0.33 0.33
CA ASP A 75 -7.84 -1.70 0.41
C ASP A 75 -7.22 -2.47 1.59
N THR A 76 -7.72 -3.68 1.83
CA THR A 76 -7.25 -4.55 2.91
C THR A 76 -5.74 -4.78 2.84
N ARG A 77 -5.20 -5.05 1.65
CA ARG A 77 -3.78 -5.40 1.47
C ARG A 77 -2.88 -4.21 1.80
N LEU A 78 -3.22 -3.03 1.29
CA LEU A 78 -2.47 -1.81 1.53
C LEU A 78 -2.52 -1.42 3.01
N MET A 79 -3.69 -1.51 3.65
CA MET A 79 -3.82 -1.20 5.08
C MET A 79 -3.03 -2.15 5.98
N VAL A 80 -3.04 -3.46 5.68
CA VAL A 80 -2.20 -4.44 6.39
C VAL A 80 -0.71 -4.11 6.22
N ALA A 81 -0.29 -3.83 5.00
CA ALA A 81 1.11 -3.48 4.71
C ALA A 81 1.51 -2.18 5.43
N TRP A 82 0.62 -1.19 5.46
CA TRP A 82 0.86 0.10 6.10
C TRP A 82 0.98 -0.02 7.61
N ALA A 83 0.04 -0.73 8.25
CA ALA A 83 0.07 -0.98 9.69
C ALA A 83 1.38 -1.68 10.09
N LYS A 84 1.81 -2.70 9.32
CA LYS A 84 3.10 -3.38 9.54
C LYS A 84 4.30 -2.45 9.34
N ALA A 85 4.27 -1.57 8.34
CA ALA A 85 5.35 -0.62 8.08
C ALA A 85 5.50 0.40 9.22
N LEU A 86 4.40 0.96 9.71
CA LEU A 86 4.38 1.85 10.88
C LEU A 86 4.91 1.14 12.13
N ALA A 87 4.46 -0.10 12.39
CA ALA A 87 4.94 -0.87 13.52
C ALA A 87 6.46 -1.13 13.47
N ARG A 88 7.02 -1.41 12.29
CA ARG A 88 8.48 -1.57 12.11
C ARG A 88 9.25 -0.28 12.38
N GLN A 89 8.66 0.89 12.12
CA GLN A 89 9.26 2.18 12.46
C GLN A 89 9.15 2.55 13.95
N GLY A 90 8.44 1.78 14.76
CA GLY A 90 8.13 2.13 16.15
C GLY A 90 6.92 3.06 16.32
N GLU A 91 6.23 3.41 15.22
CA GLU A 91 5.00 4.22 15.18
C GLU A 91 3.78 3.36 15.61
N LEU A 92 3.82 2.79 16.82
CA LEU A 92 2.88 1.76 17.26
C LEU A 92 1.44 2.25 17.39
N ASP A 93 1.21 3.46 17.89
CA ASP A 93 -0.15 4.00 17.99
C ASP A 93 -0.77 4.27 16.62
N ASN A 94 0.03 4.74 15.67
CA ASN A 94 -0.39 4.90 14.28
C ASN A 94 -0.69 3.53 13.64
N ALA A 95 0.15 2.52 13.88
CA ALA A 95 -0.08 1.15 13.42
C ALA A 95 -1.37 0.55 14.00
N ARG A 96 -1.62 0.71 15.31
CA ARG A 96 -2.85 0.30 16.00
C ARG A 96 -4.07 1.01 15.44
N PHE A 97 -3.96 2.31 15.15
CA PHE A 97 -5.04 3.07 14.55
C PHE A 97 -5.43 2.54 13.17
N ILE A 98 -4.46 2.30 12.28
CA ILE A 98 -4.73 1.69 10.96
C ILE A 98 -5.34 0.29 11.11
N ALA A 99 -4.84 -0.53 12.05
CA ALA A 99 -5.41 -1.85 12.33
C ALA A 99 -6.86 -1.75 12.85
N ALA A 100 -7.18 -0.78 13.71
CA ALA A 100 -8.53 -0.53 14.20
C ALA A 100 -9.48 -0.14 13.06
N ARG A 101 -9.06 0.78 12.17
CA ARG A 101 -9.83 1.14 10.96
C ARG A 101 -10.03 -0.06 10.03
N LEU A 102 -9.00 -0.90 9.86
CA LEU A 102 -9.09 -2.10 9.02
C LEU A 102 -10.18 -3.06 9.49
N ARG A 103 -10.35 -3.23 10.81
CA ARG A 103 -11.40 -4.10 11.37
C ARG A 103 -12.81 -3.65 11.00
N GLU A 104 -13.03 -2.36 10.80
CA GLU A 104 -14.36 -1.81 10.49
C GLU A 104 -14.88 -2.31 9.14
N PHE A 105 -13.98 -2.62 8.19
CA PHE A 105 -14.36 -3.18 6.89
C PHE A 105 -14.86 -4.62 6.95
N ARG A 106 -14.56 -5.36 8.03
CA ARG A 106 -14.96 -6.78 8.22
C ARG A 106 -14.67 -7.66 6.99
N ASN A 107 -13.55 -7.40 6.32
CA ASN A 107 -13.14 -8.12 5.12
C ASN A 107 -12.37 -9.41 5.51
N PRO A 108 -12.78 -10.62 5.06
CA PRO A 108 -12.09 -11.87 5.37
C PRO A 108 -10.61 -11.90 4.96
N ALA A 109 -10.21 -11.08 3.97
CA ALA A 109 -8.81 -10.96 3.58
C ALA A 109 -7.90 -10.39 4.70
N ALA A 110 -8.46 -9.87 5.79
CA ALA A 110 -7.72 -9.43 6.98
C ALA A 110 -7.57 -10.52 8.06
N ASP A 111 -8.20 -11.69 7.90
CA ASP A 111 -8.28 -12.70 8.96
C ASP A 111 -6.90 -13.20 9.39
N ASP A 112 -6.00 -13.47 8.44
CA ASP A 112 -4.63 -13.90 8.72
C ASP A 112 -3.84 -12.85 9.51
N PHE A 113 -4.07 -11.56 9.20
CA PHE A 113 -3.43 -10.46 9.92
C PHE A 113 -3.88 -10.39 11.39
N PHE A 114 -5.17 -10.64 11.65
CA PHE A 114 -5.76 -10.62 12.99
C PHE A 114 -5.81 -11.99 13.69
N ALA A 115 -5.32 -13.07 13.07
CA ALA A 115 -5.39 -14.42 13.61
C ALA A 115 -4.78 -14.52 15.01
N ALA A 116 -3.64 -13.83 15.24
CA ALA A 116 -2.97 -13.78 16.53
C ALA A 116 -3.80 -13.13 17.65
N CYS A 117 -4.81 -12.32 17.32
CA CYS A 117 -5.65 -11.64 18.30
C CYS A 117 -6.72 -12.55 18.93
N LYS A 118 -6.89 -13.77 18.42
CA LYS A 118 -7.82 -14.77 18.97
C LYS A 118 -7.24 -15.47 20.20
N ALA A 119 -5.91 -15.42 20.40
CA ALA A 119 -5.24 -16.03 21.54
C ALA A 119 -5.04 -15.01 22.67
N ALA A 120 -5.34 -15.41 23.90
CA ALA A 120 -4.99 -14.62 25.09
C ALA A 120 -3.48 -14.78 25.36
N ALA A 121 -2.70 -13.75 25.08
CA ALA A 121 -1.26 -13.71 25.34
C ALA A 121 -0.91 -12.58 26.32
N ALA A 122 0.13 -12.79 27.13
CA ALA A 122 0.63 -11.81 28.10
C ALA A 122 1.18 -10.53 27.44
N SER A 123 1.60 -10.61 26.18
CA SER A 123 1.89 -9.47 25.31
C SER A 123 1.15 -9.65 23.98
N ALA A 124 0.01 -8.98 23.85
CA ALA A 124 -0.74 -9.00 22.61
C ALA A 124 0.07 -8.28 21.50
N PRO A 125 0.11 -8.80 20.27
CA PRO A 125 0.69 -8.09 19.13
C PRO A 125 0.01 -6.74 18.89
N PHE A 126 0.73 -5.77 18.31
CA PHE A 126 0.22 -4.40 18.13
C PHE A 126 -1.14 -4.37 17.42
N GLN A 127 -1.37 -5.23 16.43
CA GLN A 127 -2.62 -5.23 15.67
C GLN A 127 -3.81 -5.66 16.52
N CYS A 128 -3.60 -6.23 17.71
CA CYS A 128 -4.62 -6.70 18.64
C CYS A 128 -5.04 -5.64 19.66
N GLU A 129 -4.26 -4.59 19.82
CA GLU A 129 -4.50 -3.53 20.79
C GLU A 129 -5.32 -2.38 20.20
N ALA A 130 -5.99 -1.63 21.07
CA ALA A 130 -6.55 -0.33 20.71
C ALA A 130 -5.44 0.74 20.68
N PRO A 131 -5.53 1.76 19.83
CA PRO A 131 -4.56 2.86 19.86
C PRO A 131 -4.69 3.64 21.17
N GLY A 132 -3.56 4.03 21.77
CA GLY A 132 -3.54 4.76 23.05
C GLY A 132 -4.04 6.22 22.94
N ARG A 133 -4.03 6.75 21.71
CA ARG A 133 -4.57 8.07 21.35
C ARG A 133 -5.20 8.00 19.97
N GLN A 134 -5.98 9.02 19.62
CA GLN A 134 -6.44 9.22 18.26
C GLN A 134 -5.41 10.04 17.47
N PRO A 135 -4.77 9.49 16.42
CA PRO A 135 -3.81 10.25 15.63
C PRO A 135 -4.48 11.33 14.77
N ASP A 136 -3.79 12.46 14.57
CA ASP A 136 -4.18 13.45 13.56
C ASP A 136 -3.86 12.89 12.16
N TRP A 137 -4.76 13.11 11.20
CA TRP A 137 -4.57 12.63 9.83
C TRP A 137 -3.25 13.13 9.20
N ARG A 138 -2.75 14.29 9.63
CA ARG A 138 -1.48 14.88 9.17
C ARG A 138 -0.27 14.03 9.51
N GLU A 139 -0.35 13.20 10.54
CA GLU A 139 0.73 12.29 10.92
C GLU A 139 0.99 11.21 9.86
N PHE A 140 -0.01 10.94 9.00
CA PHE A 140 0.07 9.94 7.93
C PHE A 140 0.55 10.49 6.58
N VAL A 141 0.74 11.81 6.46
CA VAL A 141 1.11 12.50 5.20
C VAL A 141 2.37 13.35 5.33
N ARG A 142 3.14 13.20 6.43
CA ARG A 142 4.40 13.94 6.60
C ARG A 142 5.45 13.40 5.60
N PRO A 143 6.13 14.27 4.83
CA PRO A 143 7.18 13.88 3.90
C PRO A 143 8.46 13.41 4.60
#